data_AF-A0AAJ1MAH2-F1
#
_entry.id   AF-A0AAJ1MAH2-F1
#
_cell.length_a   1.000
_cell.length_b   1.000
_cell.length_c   1.000
_cell.angle_alpha   90.00
_cell.angle_beta   90.00
_cell.angle_gamma   90.00
#
_symmetry.space_group_name_H-M   'P 1'
#
loop_
_entity.id
_entity.type
_entity.pdbx_description
1 polymer ?
#
loop_
_entity_poly.entity_id
_entity_poly.type
_entity_poly.pdbx_seq_one_letter_code
_entity_poly.pdbx_strand_id
1 'polypeptide(L)' 'MPTTIEGIKEKLDAQVGQKVLVTAQAGRKKVTQRQGILSETYPAIFIVKLNKREGSFDRVSYSYADLLTNNISLTFEEAE' A
#
# COMPACT_ATOMS: atom_id res chain seq x y z
N MET A 1 -5.39 10.03 -11.18
CA MET A 1 -4.67 8.78 -10.80
C MET A 1 -4.10 8.14 -12.05
N PRO A 2 -2.99 7.40 -12.00
CA PRO A 2 -2.47 6.70 -13.18
C PRO A 2 -3.53 5.70 -13.67
N THR A 3 -3.69 5.58 -14.99
CA THR A 3 -4.64 4.67 -15.63
C THR A 3 -4.05 3.30 -15.96
N THR A 4 -2.74 3.11 -15.78
CA THR A 4 -2.01 1.88 -16.10
C THR A 4 -1.27 1.31 -14.88
N ILE A 5 -1.08 -0.01 -14.85
CA ILE A 5 -0.33 -0.70 -13.79
C ILE A 5 1.12 -0.19 -13.71
N GLU A 6 1.76 0.03 -14.85
CA GLU A 6 3.13 0.57 -14.92
C GLU A 6 3.22 1.94 -14.26
N GLY A 7 2.29 2.85 -14.57
CA GLY A 7 2.30 4.19 -13.96
C GLY A 7 2.00 4.17 -12.45
N ILE A 8 1.27 3.18 -11.94
CA ILE A 8 1.10 2.96 -10.49
C ILE A 8 2.41 2.46 -9.90
N LYS A 9 3.06 1.49 -10.54
CA LYS A 9 4.34 0.94 -10.10
C LYS A 9 5.42 2.02 -10.03
N GLU A 10 5.61 2.82 -11.08
CA GLU A 10 6.62 3.88 -11.12
C GLU A 10 6.45 4.90 -9.99
N LYS A 11 5.21 5.26 -9.66
CA LYS A 11 4.92 6.14 -8.51
C LYS A 11 5.29 5.50 -7.18
N LEU A 12 4.99 4.21 -7.01
CA LEU A 12 5.32 3.49 -5.80
C LEU A 12 6.83 3.27 -5.66
N ASP A 13 7.55 3.01 -6.76
CA ASP A 13 9.01 2.93 -6.79
C ASP A 13 9.65 4.23 -6.24
N ALA A 14 9.11 5.40 -6.62
CA ALA A 14 9.57 6.69 -6.11
C ALA A 14 9.26 6.94 -4.63
N GLN A 15 8.37 6.14 -4.02
CA GLN A 15 7.93 6.28 -2.63
C GLN A 15 8.42 5.14 -1.72
N VAL A 16 9.28 4.25 -2.22
CA VAL A 16 9.91 3.21 -1.40
C VAL A 16 10.68 3.84 -0.25
N GLY A 17 10.49 3.30 0.96
CA GLY A 17 11.04 3.81 2.21
C GLY A 17 10.15 4.82 2.94
N GLN A 18 9.10 5.34 2.29
CA GLN A 18 8.20 6.32 2.91
C GLN A 18 7.12 5.66 3.79
N LYS A 19 6.64 6.41 4.77
CA LYS A 19 5.50 6.00 5.59
C LYS A 19 4.23 6.07 4.76
N VAL A 20 3.40 5.05 4.93
CA VAL A 20 2.17 4.88 4.18
C VAL A 20 1.04 4.41 5.09
N LEU A 21 -0.12 5.03 4.94
CA LEU A 21 -1.38 4.55 5.47
C LEU A 21 -2.11 3.76 4.39
N VAL A 22 -2.31 2.48 4.62
CA VAL A 22 -3.09 1.60 3.74
C VAL A 22 -4.52 1.53 4.25
N THR A 23 -5.47 1.91 3.41
CA THR A 23 -6.91 1.77 3.66
C THR A 23 -7.46 0.69 2.75
N ALA A 24 -7.97 -0.41 3.30
CA ALA A 24 -8.43 -1.58 2.54
C ALA A 24 -9.89 -1.93 2.85
N GLN A 25 -10.65 -2.35 1.84
CA GLN A 25 -12.01 -2.87 2.01
C GLN A 25 -11.93 -4.31 2.57
N ALA A 26 -12.41 -4.52 3.79
CA ALA A 26 -12.39 -5.83 4.47
C ALA A 26 -13.74 -6.57 4.39
N GLY A 27 -14.70 -6.05 3.61
CA GLY A 27 -16.02 -6.65 3.40
C GLY A 27 -17.13 -5.60 3.28
N ARG A 28 -18.40 -6.03 3.41
CA ARG A 28 -19.56 -5.13 3.32
C ARG A 28 -19.52 -4.10 4.45
N LYS A 29 -19.40 -2.81 4.09
CA LYS A 29 -19.33 -1.66 5.02
C LYS A 29 -18.18 -1.72 6.04
N LYS A 30 -17.13 -2.51 5.79
CA LYS A 30 -15.96 -2.58 6.69
C LYS A 30 -14.70 -2.11 5.97
N VAL A 31 -14.08 -1.10 6.53
CA VAL A 31 -12.79 -0.55 6.08
C VAL A 31 -11.76 -0.79 7.16
N THR A 32 -10.56 -1.23 6.78
CA THR A 32 -9.43 -1.41 7.69
C THR A 32 -8.32 -0.45 7.31
N GLN A 33 -7.78 0.27 8.30
CA GLN A 33 -6.66 1.18 8.12
C GLN A 33 -5.43 0.66 8.85
N ARG A 34 -4.28 0.66 8.18
CA ARG A 34 -3.00 0.16 8.73
C ARG A 34 -1.87 1.09 8.34
N GLN A 35 -1.08 1.51 9.31
CA GLN A 35 0.14 2.29 9.06
C GLN A 35 1.34 1.37 8.90
N GLY A 36 2.22 1.75 7.98
CA GLY A 36 3.45 1.03 7.72
C GLY A 36 4.43 1.84 6.89
N ILE A 37 5.43 1.16 6.36
CA ILE A 37 6.44 1.70 5.46
C ILE A 37 6.35 0.93 4.16
N LEU A 38 6.27 1.62 3.02
CA LEU A 38 6.40 0.98 1.71
C LEU A 38 7.83 0.45 1.60
N SER A 39 8.00 -0.86 1.61
CA SER A 39 9.32 -1.47 1.77
C SER A 39 9.95 -1.87 0.45
N GLU A 40 9.18 -2.48 -0.45
CA GLU A 40 9.68 -3.05 -1.71
C GLU A 40 8.57 -3.04 -2.76
N THR A 41 8.97 -2.99 -4.03
CA THR A 41 8.11 -3.04 -5.22
C THR A 41 8.61 -4.14 -6.14
N TYR A 42 7.69 -4.91 -6.71
CA TYR A 42 7.96 -5.99 -7.66
C TYR A 42 7.06 -5.82 -8.90
N PRO A 43 7.23 -6.60 -9.98
CA PRO A 43 6.44 -6.39 -11.20
C PRO A 43 4.92 -6.48 -11.04
N ALA A 44 4.41 -7.29 -10.10
CA ALA A 44 2.96 -7.50 -9.91
C ALA A 44 2.43 -7.05 -8.53
N ILE A 45 3.32 -6.88 -7.55
CA ILE A 45 2.95 -6.59 -6.15
C ILE A 45 3.92 -5.60 -5.53
N PHE A 46 3.52 -5.00 -4.41
CA PHE A 46 4.37 -4.22 -3.52
C PHE A 46 4.20 -4.68 -2.07
N ILE A 47 5.22 -4.44 -1.25
CA ILE A 47 5.29 -4.89 0.14
C ILE A 47 5.26 -3.69 1.08
N VAL A 48 4.33 -3.72 2.03
CA VAL A 48 4.26 -2.77 3.14
C VAL A 48 4.69 -3.47 4.43
N LYS A 49 5.69 -2.91 5.12
CA LYS A 49 6.07 -3.32 6.47
C LYS A 49 5.15 -2.61 7.47
N LEU A 50 4.38 -3.36 8.26
CA LEU A 50 3.42 -2.77 9.19
C LEU A 50 4.09 -2.41 10.52
N ASN A 51 3.67 -1.29 11.12
CA ASN A 51 4.13 -0.95 12.48
C ASN A 51 3.49 -1.93 13.48
N LYS A 52 4.32 -2.78 14.09
CA LYS A 52 3.93 -3.83 15.02
C LYS A 52 3.14 -3.26 16.21
N ARG A 53 1.91 -3.74 16.39
CA ARG A 53 1.38 -4.05 17.72
C ARG A 53 1.59 -5.55 17.92
N GLU A 54 2.08 -5.90 19.11
CA GLU A 54 2.52 -7.24 19.53
C GLU A 54 1.63 -8.38 18.96
N GLY A 55 2.23 -9.29 18.19
CA GLY A 55 1.56 -10.49 17.64
C GLY A 55 1.03 -10.42 16.19
N SER A 56 1.30 -9.36 15.42
CA SER A 56 0.77 -9.20 14.05
C SER A 56 1.86 -9.35 12.97
N PHE A 57 1.47 -9.87 11.79
CA PHE A 57 2.34 -10.03 10.60
C PHE A 57 3.18 -8.78 10.30
N ASP A 58 4.51 -8.93 10.20
CA ASP A 58 5.45 -7.83 9.94
C ASP A 58 5.31 -7.20 8.54
N ARG A 59 4.81 -7.97 7.56
CA ARG A 59 4.80 -7.57 6.14
C ARG A 59 3.50 -8.02 5.48
N VAL A 60 2.95 -7.17 4.63
CA VAL A 60 1.79 -7.48 3.79
C VAL A 60 2.10 -7.12 2.35
N SER A 61 1.75 -8.01 1.43
CA SER A 61 1.82 -7.77 -0.01
C SER A 61 0.47 -7.33 -0.56
N TYR A 62 0.47 -6.35 -1.45
CA TYR A 62 -0.70 -5.88 -2.19
C TYR A 62 -0.40 -5.88 -3.69
N SER A 63 -1.42 -6.06 -4.53
CA SER A 63 -1.26 -5.97 -5.98
C SER A 63 -1.54 -4.54 -6.48
N TYR A 64 -0.97 -4.17 -7.61
CA TYR A 64 -1.32 -2.90 -8.26
C TYR A 64 -2.77 -2.88 -8.77
N ALA A 65 -3.33 -4.06 -9.05
CA ALA A 65 -4.73 -4.21 -9.43
C ALA A 65 -5.68 -3.80 -8.29
N ASP A 66 -5.29 -4.03 -7.02
CA ASP A 66 -6.08 -3.59 -5.86
C ASP A 66 -6.19 -2.06 -5.78
N LEU A 67 -5.14 -1.34 -6.18
CA LEU A 67 -5.16 0.13 -6.28
C LEU A 67 -6.01 0.59 -7.46
N LEU A 68 -5.83 -0.07 -8.61
CA LEU A 68 -6.58 0.25 -9.83
C LEU A 68 -8.10 0.04 -9.65
N THR A 69 -8.49 -0.99 -8.90
CA THR A 69 -9.89 -1.35 -8.63
C THR A 69 -10.46 -0.67 -7.39
N ASN A 70 -9.70 0.24 -6.74
CA ASN A 70 -10.08 0.91 -5.50
C ASN A 70 -10.43 -0.05 -4.34
N ASN A 71 -9.93 -1.29 -4.39
CA ASN A 71 -10.04 -2.24 -3.30
C ASN A 71 -9.19 -1.78 -2.10
N ILE A 72 -8.09 -1.09 -2.41
CA ILE A 72 -7.24 -0.40 -1.44
C ILE A 72 -6.92 1.04 -1.89
N SER A 73 -6.51 1.88 -0.94
CA SER A 73 -5.97 3.21 -1.19
C SER A 73 -4.77 3.47 -0.29
N LEU A 74 -3.80 4.23 -0.81
CA LEU A 74 -2.56 4.58 -0.11
C LEU A 74 -2.53 6.08 0.12
N THR A 75 -2.13 6.47 1.32
CA THR A 75 -1.84 7.86 1.66
C THR A 75 -0.41 7.90 2.19
N PHE A 76 0.46 8.58 1.47
CA PHE A 76 1.85 8.77 1.85
C PHE A 76 1.96 10.03 2.70
N GLU A 77 2.79 9.99 3.73
CA GLU A 77 3.18 11.20 4.46
C GLU A 77 4.29 11.87 3.65
N GLU A 78 3.95 12.84 2.80
CA GLU A 78 4.95 13.68 2.13
C GLU A 78 5.78 14.39 3.21
N ALA A 79 7.09 14.14 3.19
CA ALA A 79 8.02 14.99 3.92
C ALA A 79 8.15 16.30 3.15
N GLU A 80 7.59 17.37 3.72
CA GLU A 80 7.75 18.75 3.27
C GLU A 80 9.22 19.18 3.22
#